data_AF-A0A1Z8AFP0-F1
#
_entry.id   AF-A0A1Z8AFP0-F1
#
_cell.length_a   1.000
_cell.length_b   1.000
_cell.length_c   1.000
_cell.angle_alpha   90.00
_cell.angle_beta   90.00
_cell.angle_gamma   90.00
#
_symmetry.space_group_name_H-M   'P 1'
#
loop_
_entity.id
_entity.type
_entity.pdbx_description
1 polymer ?
#
loop_
_entity_poly.entity_id
_entity_poly.type
_entity_poly.pdbx_seq_one_letter_code
_entity_poly.pdbx_strand_id
1 'polypeptide(L)'
;MLIKHWLSNRRRNHQVALILSAILASIIGYFTLTPSSANFFTGSDKLGHLLGFTVLMIPGAFLYRHALYWLFPSAIAFGGAIELIQPYVNRQAELADFGADIAGALLGMLIGLVVRYFFHLGTLNTPSDAS
;
A
#
# COMPACT_ATOMS: atom_id res chain seq x y z
N MET A 1 6.59 -6.72 -26.42
CA MET A 1 7.47 -5.54 -26.58
C MET A 1 6.92 -4.28 -25.89
N LEU A 2 5.62 -3.97 -25.99
CA LEU A 2 5.00 -2.74 -25.47
C LEU A 2 5.07 -2.54 -23.94
N ILE A 3 4.90 -3.60 -23.14
CA ILE A 3 4.88 -3.47 -21.67
C ILE A 3 6.29 -3.28 -21.07
N LYS A 4 7.32 -3.91 -21.66
CA LYS A 4 8.73 -3.69 -21.27
C LYS A 4 9.14 -2.24 -21.42
N HIS A 5 8.70 -1.57 -22.50
CA HIS A 5 8.97 -0.15 -22.75
C HIS A 5 8.21 0.76 -21.76
N TRP A 6 7.05 0.32 -21.29
CA TRP A 6 6.30 1.06 -20.27
C TRP A 6 6.96 1.00 -18.88
N LEU A 7 7.64 -0.09 -18.53
CA LEU A 7 8.32 -0.19 -17.24
C LEU A 7 9.78 0.31 -17.25
N SER A 8 10.39 0.59 -18.42
CA SER A 8 11.78 1.05 -18.50
C SER A 8 11.98 2.47 -17.98
N ASN A 9 10.94 3.31 -18.05
CA ASN A 9 11.03 4.70 -17.59
C ASN A 9 10.89 4.79 -16.07
N ARG A 10 12.04 4.66 -15.39
CA ARG A 10 12.16 4.70 -13.93
C ARG A 10 11.54 5.95 -13.30
N ARG A 11 11.64 7.12 -13.96
CA ARG A 11 11.05 8.38 -13.45
C ARG A 11 9.53 8.35 -13.49
N ARG A 12 8.93 7.92 -14.60
CA ARG A 12 7.46 7.80 -14.72
C ARG A 12 6.92 6.79 -13.71
N ASN A 13 7.50 5.60 -13.62
CA ASN A 13 7.02 4.57 -12.68
C ASN A 13 7.10 5.05 -11.23
N HIS A 14 8.15 5.79 -10.88
CA HIS A 14 8.27 6.42 -9.58
C HIS A 14 7.16 7.44 -9.33
N GLN A 15 6.90 8.35 -10.27
CA GLN A 15 5.81 9.32 -10.16
C GLN A 15 4.44 8.65 -10.02
N VAL A 16 4.15 7.64 -10.86
CA VAL A 16 2.89 6.89 -10.79
C VAL A 16 2.75 6.19 -9.44
N ALA A 17 3.80 5.54 -8.95
CA ALA A 17 3.77 4.89 -7.64
C ALA A 17 3.48 5.90 -6.52
N LEU A 18 4.15 7.06 -6.52
CA LEU A 18 3.92 8.10 -5.52
C LEU A 18 2.51 8.67 -5.59
N ILE A 19 2.00 8.98 -6.79
CA ILE A 19 0.65 9.54 -6.98
C ILE A 19 -0.40 8.54 -6.50
N LEU A 20 -0.28 7.27 -6.90
CA LEU A 20 -1.22 6.23 -6.47
C LEU A 20 -1.18 6.05 -4.95
N SER A 21 0.00 5.96 -4.35
CA SER A 21 0.14 5.84 -2.90
C SER A 21 -0.42 7.08 -2.17
N ALA A 22 -0.23 8.29 -2.69
CA ALA A 22 -0.78 9.51 -2.09
C ALA A 22 -2.32 9.55 -2.14
N ILE A 23 -2.91 9.16 -3.28
CA ILE A 23 -4.37 9.06 -3.42
C ILE A 23 -4.91 8.01 -2.44
N LEU A 24 -4.30 6.83 -2.38
CA LEU A 24 -4.71 5.76 -1.48
C LEU A 24 -4.58 6.17 -0.01
N ALA A 25 -3.48 6.81 0.37
CA ALA A 25 -3.30 7.33 1.73
C ALA A 25 -4.39 8.34 2.09
N SER A 26 -4.74 9.23 1.16
CA SER A 26 -5.81 10.22 1.37
C SER A 26 -7.17 9.55 1.57
N ILE A 27 -7.48 8.53 0.78
CA ILE A 27 -8.70 7.73 0.91
C ILE A 27 -8.74 7.01 2.27
N ILE A 28 -7.65 6.34 2.65
CA ILE A 28 -7.53 5.63 3.93
C ILE A 28 -7.71 6.60 5.10
N GLY A 29 -7.02 7.74 5.07
CA GLY A 29 -7.14 8.77 6.10
C GLY A 29 -8.57 9.31 6.22
N TYR A 30 -9.23 9.59 5.09
CA TYR A 30 -10.63 10.02 5.09
C TYR A 30 -11.54 8.99 5.77
N PHE A 31 -11.47 7.71 5.39
CA PHE A 31 -12.36 6.68 5.94
C PHE A 31 -12.05 6.35 7.41
N THR A 32 -10.78 6.32 7.80
CA THR A 32 -10.37 6.01 9.18
C THR A 32 -10.63 7.16 10.16
N LEU A 33 -10.64 8.41 9.68
CA LEU A 33 -10.92 9.60 10.49
C LEU A 33 -12.37 10.09 10.39
N THR A 34 -13.19 9.50 9.52
CA THR A 34 -14.63 9.81 9.50
C THR A 34 -15.25 9.32 10.83
N PRO A 35 -16.01 10.17 11.55
CA PRO A 35 -16.65 9.79 12.79
C PRO A 35 -17.47 8.53 12.61
N SER A 36 -17.21 7.51 13.42
CA SER A 36 -18.00 6.28 13.42
C SER A 36 -18.78 6.22 14.73
N SER A 37 -20.11 6.13 14.64
CA SER A 37 -20.94 5.84 15.80
C SER A 37 -20.58 4.42 16.25
N ALA A 38 -19.97 4.32 17.42
CA ALA A 38 -19.48 3.08 17.98
C ALA A 38 -20.48 1.91 17.81
N ASN A 39 -19.91 0.74 17.51
CA ASN A 39 -20.51 -0.59 17.64
C ASN A 39 -21.41 -1.06 16.49
N PHE A 40 -20.84 -1.68 15.47
CA PHE A 40 -21.52 -2.81 14.82
C PHE A 40 -20.61 -4.01 14.54
N PHE A 41 -19.30 -3.84 14.26
CA PHE A 41 -18.37 -4.96 14.13
C PHE A 41 -16.91 -4.56 14.44
N THR A 42 -16.38 -4.93 15.61
CA THR A 42 -14.96 -4.76 16.00
C THR A 42 -13.97 -5.42 15.03
N GLY A 43 -14.42 -6.36 14.19
CA GLY A 43 -13.60 -6.99 13.15
C GLY A 43 -13.62 -6.29 11.78
N SER A 44 -14.67 -5.51 11.47
CA SER A 44 -14.79 -4.85 10.17
C SER A 44 -13.80 -3.71 10.02
N ASP A 45 -13.51 -3.01 11.12
CA ASP A 45 -12.56 -1.89 11.15
C ASP A 45 -11.14 -2.39 10.88
N LYS A 46 -10.73 -3.46 11.59
CA LYS A 46 -9.40 -4.09 11.48
C LYS A 46 -9.10 -4.64 10.09
N LEU A 47 -10.09 -5.26 9.46
CA LEU A 47 -9.95 -5.70 8.06
C LEU A 47 -9.82 -4.51 7.11
N GLY A 48 -10.52 -3.40 7.38
CA GLY A 48 -10.37 -2.16 6.62
C GLY A 48 -8.95 -1.60 6.71
N HIS A 49 -8.39 -1.52 7.92
CA HIS A 49 -7.00 -1.14 8.17
C HIS A 49 -6.00 -2.06 7.43
N LEU A 50 -6.13 -3.38 7.63
CA LEU A 50 -5.28 -4.37 6.97
C LEU A 50 -5.31 -4.25 5.44
N LEU A 51 -6.50 -4.21 4.85
CA LEU A 51 -6.67 -4.15 3.40
C LEU A 51 -6.24 -2.80 2.83
N GLY A 52 -6.54 -1.70 3.51
CA GLY A 52 -6.14 -0.35 3.13
C GLY A 52 -4.62 -0.24 3.02
N PHE A 53 -3.90 -0.63 4.08
CA PHE A 53 -2.44 -0.58 4.09
C PHE A 53 -1.80 -1.62 3.16
N THR A 54 -2.46 -2.75 2.92
CA THR A 54 -2.05 -3.71 1.87
C THR A 54 -2.07 -3.05 0.50
N VAL A 55 -3.19 -2.42 0.12
CA VAL A 55 -3.34 -1.77 -1.18
C VAL A 55 -2.41 -0.54 -1.31
N LEU A 56 -2.17 0.20 -0.22
CA LEU A 56 -1.25 1.35 -0.20
C LEU A 56 0.18 0.98 -0.63
N MET A 57 0.66 -0.19 -0.24
CA MET A 57 2.06 -0.61 -0.46
C MET A 57 2.32 -1.27 -1.82
N ILE A 58 1.29 -1.86 -2.44
CA ILE A 58 1.42 -2.61 -3.70
C ILE A 58 2.02 -1.76 -4.85
N PRO A 59 1.55 -0.52 -5.14
CA PRO A 59 2.09 0.29 -6.23
C PRO A 59 3.58 0.56 -6.08
N GLY A 60 4.04 0.89 -4.87
CA GLY A 60 5.44 1.11 -4.55
C GLY A 60 6.28 -0.16 -4.74
N ALA A 61 5.83 -1.28 -4.17
CA ALA A 61 6.52 -2.56 -4.28
C ALA A 61 6.63 -3.06 -5.74
N PHE A 62 5.55 -2.91 -6.51
CA PHE A 62 5.48 -3.39 -7.89
C PHE A 62 6.22 -2.49 -8.89
N LEU A 63 5.91 -1.19 -8.91
CA LEU A 63 6.40 -0.26 -9.93
C LEU A 63 7.79 0.29 -9.62
N TYR A 64 8.13 0.47 -8.35
CA TYR A 64 9.39 1.09 -7.95
C TYR A 64 9.87 0.61 -6.57
N ARG A 65 10.42 -0.61 -6.49
CA ARG A 65 10.86 -1.23 -5.22
C ARG A 65 11.75 -0.36 -4.31
N HIS A 66 12.49 0.60 -4.86
CA HIS A 66 13.34 1.49 -4.06
C HIS A 66 12.52 2.52 -3.27
N ALA A 67 11.26 2.78 -3.63
CA ALA A 67 10.37 3.58 -2.79
C ALA A 67 10.09 2.89 -1.46
N LEU A 68 10.21 1.57 -1.34
CA LEU A 68 9.90 0.85 -0.10
C LEU A 68 10.74 1.32 1.09
N TYR A 69 11.98 1.78 0.85
CA TYR A 69 12.84 2.35 1.90
C TYR A 69 12.21 3.54 2.62
N TRP A 70 11.38 4.31 1.93
CA TRP A 70 10.70 5.48 2.48
C TRP A 70 9.20 5.25 2.68
N LEU A 71 8.55 4.52 1.77
CA LEU A 71 7.11 4.27 1.79
C LEU A 71 6.70 3.42 3.01
N PHE A 72 7.50 2.40 3.37
CA PHE A 72 7.19 1.56 4.51
C PHE A 72 7.25 2.29 5.85
N PRO A 73 8.33 3.01 6.22
CA PRO A 73 8.33 3.80 7.45
C PRO A 73 7.28 4.92 7.42
N SER A 74 7.02 5.54 6.26
CA SER A 74 5.94 6.52 6.14
C SER A 74 4.55 5.91 6.36
N ALA A 75 4.31 4.67 5.91
CA ALA A 75 3.04 3.98 6.16
C ALA A 75 2.88 3.68 7.66
N ILE A 76 3.92 3.22 8.35
CA ILE A 76 3.87 3.00 9.80
C ILE A 76 3.60 4.33 10.53
N ALA A 77 4.32 5.40 10.18
CA ALA A 77 4.10 6.72 10.76
C ALA A 77 2.67 7.22 10.50
N PHE A 78 2.12 6.95 9.31
CA PHE A 78 0.77 7.31 8.94
C PHE A 78 -0.29 6.56 9.75
N GLY A 79 -0.16 5.24 9.92
CA GLY A 79 -1.05 4.46 10.80
C GLY A 79 -1.00 4.92 12.25
N GLY A 80 0.19 5.19 12.77
CA GLY A 80 0.36 5.77 14.11
C GLY A 80 -0.26 7.17 14.24
N ALA A 81 -0.17 8.00 13.20
CA ALA A 81 -0.83 9.31 13.19
C ALA A 81 -2.36 9.19 13.17
N ILE A 82 -2.92 8.24 12.42
CA ILE A 82 -4.37 7.97 12.40
C ILE A 82 -4.85 7.62 13.82
N GLU A 83 -4.20 6.65 14.46
CA GLU A 83 -4.51 6.20 15.83
C GLU A 83 -4.46 7.36 16.84
N LEU A 84 -3.46 8.25 16.72
CA LEU A 84 -3.35 9.44 17.57
C LEU A 84 -4.46 10.47 17.29
N ILE A 85 -4.94 10.58 16.06
CA ILE A 85 -5.94 11.59 15.66
C ILE A 85 -7.38 11.11 15.93
N GLN A 86 -7.63 9.80 15.87
CA GLN A 86 -8.96 9.19 16.04
C GLN A 86 -9.75 9.69 17.27
N PRO A 87 -9.16 9.83 18.48
CA PRO A 87 -9.86 10.36 19.65
C PRO A 87 -10.44 11.76 19.46
N TYR A 88 -9.80 12.59 18.63
CA TYR A 88 -10.22 13.97 18.37
C TYR A 88 -11.39 14.07 17.38
N VAL A 89 -11.73 12.97 16.70
CA VAL A 89 -12.86 12.88 15.75
C VAL A 89 -13.98 11.95 16.26
N ASN A 90 -14.05 11.75 17.59
CA ASN A 90 -14.99 10.86 18.26
C ASN A 90 -14.87 9.39 17.84
N ARG A 91 -13.66 8.92 17.53
CA ARG A 91 -13.34 7.49 17.37
C ARG A 91 -12.48 6.99 18.51
N GLN A 92 -12.59 5.69 18.80
CA GLN A 92 -11.72 5.03 19.75
C GLN A 92 -10.39 4.72 19.07
N ALA A 93 -9.29 5.08 19.72
CA ALA A 93 -7.97 4.62 19.35
C ALA A 93 -7.82 3.17 19.82
N GLU A 94 -7.52 2.24 18.92
CA GLU A 94 -7.16 0.87 19.24
C GLU A 94 -5.76 0.51 18.73
N LEU A 95 -4.83 0.18 19.65
CA LEU A 95 -3.49 -0.32 19.26
C LEU A 95 -3.55 -1.54 18.33
N ALA A 96 -4.66 -2.27 18.32
CA ALA A 96 -4.91 -3.36 17.39
C ALA A 96 -5.05 -2.90 15.93
N ASP A 97 -5.59 -1.69 15.69
CA ASP A 97 -5.72 -1.10 14.36
C ASP A 97 -4.35 -0.66 13.83
N PHE A 98 -3.51 -0.09 14.70
CA PHE A 98 -2.10 0.15 14.38
C PHE A 98 -1.35 -1.15 14.04
N GLY A 99 -1.63 -2.24 14.76
CA GLY A 99 -1.12 -3.57 14.43
C GLY A 99 -1.60 -4.07 13.06
N ALA A 100 -2.87 -3.84 12.71
CA ALA A 100 -3.44 -4.18 11.42
C ALA A 100 -2.81 -3.34 10.28
N ASP A 101 -2.50 -2.07 10.51
CA ASP A 101 -1.79 -1.21 9.55
C ASP A 101 -0.40 -1.75 9.23
N ILE A 102 0.38 -2.12 10.26
CA ILE A 102 1.71 -2.70 10.08
C ILE A 102 1.62 -4.03 9.32
N ALA A 103 0.71 -4.91 9.73
CA ALA A 103 0.51 -6.21 9.08
C ALA A 103 0.09 -6.04 7.61
N GLY A 104 -0.80 -5.09 7.33
CA GLY A 104 -1.26 -4.75 5.99
C GLY A 104 -0.12 -4.22 5.14
N ALA A 105 0.68 -3.30 5.69
CA ALA A 105 1.83 -2.74 4.98
C ALA A 105 2.86 -3.82 4.61
N LEU A 106 3.16 -4.75 5.52
CA LEU A 106 4.03 -5.90 5.25
C LEU A 106 3.43 -6.81 4.17
N LEU A 107 2.15 -7.14 4.28
CA LEU A 107 1.46 -7.99 3.31
C LEU A 107 1.47 -7.36 1.91
N GLY A 108 1.14 -6.08 1.78
CA GLY A 108 1.15 -5.35 0.52
C GLY A 108 2.54 -5.26 -0.10
N MET A 109 3.57 -5.08 0.73
CA MET A 109 4.97 -5.13 0.28
C MET A 109 5.31 -6.50 -0.31
N LEU A 110 5.00 -7.59 0.41
CA LEU A 110 5.25 -8.96 -0.05
C LEU A 110 4.52 -9.25 -1.37
N ILE A 111 3.22 -8.95 -1.43
CA ILE A 111 2.40 -9.16 -2.64
C ILE A 111 3.01 -8.40 -3.83
N GLY A 112 3.29 -7.11 -3.68
CA GLY A 112 3.83 -6.31 -4.78
C GLY A 112 5.21 -6.78 -5.26
N LEU A 113 6.08 -7.26 -4.35
CA LEU A 113 7.38 -7.83 -4.70
C LEU A 113 7.24 -9.18 -5.41
N VAL A 114 6.33 -10.04 -4.96
CA VAL A 114 6.04 -11.34 -5.59
C VAL A 114 5.48 -11.15 -7.00
N VAL A 115 4.48 -10.26 -7.15
CA VAL A 115 3.92 -9.92 -8.47
C VAL A 115 5.01 -9.36 -9.39
N ARG A 116 5.88 -8.48 -8.86
CA ARG A 116 7.02 -7.95 -9.61
C ARG A 116 7.98 -9.07 -10.04
N TYR A 117 8.28 -10.02 -9.17
CA TYR A 117 9.17 -11.15 -9.48
C TYR A 117 8.64 -12.01 -10.63
N PHE A 118 7.39 -12.48 -10.53
CA PHE A 118 6.76 -13.29 -11.58
C PHE A 118 6.65 -12.52 -12.89
N PHE A 119 6.35 -11.22 -12.82
CA PHE A 119 6.31 -10.36 -13.99
C PHE A 119 7.67 -10.33 -14.71
N HIS A 120 8.78 -10.12 -13.98
CA HIS A 120 10.12 -10.10 -14.58
C HIS A 120 10.52 -11.49 -15.11
N LEU A 121 10.19 -12.57 -14.41
CA LEU A 121 10.49 -13.93 -14.86
C LEU A 121 9.79 -14.27 -16.19
N GLY A 122 8.49 -13.95 -16.31
CA GLY A 122 7.75 -14.13 -17.56
C GLY A 122 8.32 -13.33 -18.74
N THR A 123 8.99 -12.20 -18.46
CA THR A 123 9.65 -11.41 -19.51
C THR A 123 11.00 -11.94 -19.98
N LEU A 124 11.65 -12.85 -19.24
CA LEU A 124 12.91 -13.49 -19.63
C LEU A 124 12.68 -14.78 -20.43
N ASN A 125 11.54 -15.44 -20.25
CA ASN A 125 11.19 -16.70 -20.90
C ASN A 125 10.52 -16.53 -22.28
N THR A 126 10.39 -15.29 -22.79
CA THR A 126 9.92 -15.07 -24.17
C THR A 126 11.07 -15.38 -25.14
N PRO A 127 10.97 -16.38 -26.03
CA PRO A 127 12.01 -16.66 -27.01
C PRO A 127 12.07 -15.50 -28.01
N SER A 128 13.02 -14.60 -27.82
CA SER A 128 13.32 -13.51 -28.77
C SER A 128 14.46 -13.86 -29.73
N ASP A 129 14.98 -15.09 -29.66
CA ASP A 129 16.21 -15.50 -30.35
C ASP A 129 15.92 -16.55 -31.45
N ALA A 130 14.65 -16.68 -31.86
CA ALA A 130 14.19 -17.67 -32.86
C ALA A 130 13.72 -17.03 -34.18
N SER A 131 14.25 -15.86 -34.54
CA SER A 131 14.05 -15.23 -35.86
C SER A 131 15.37 -14.86 -36.50
#